data_AF-A0AAC8VH72-F1
#
_entry.id   AF-A0AAC8VH72-F1
#
_cell.length_a   1.000
_cell.length_b   1.000
_cell.length_c   1.000
_cell.angle_alpha   90.00
_cell.angle_beta   90.00
_cell.angle_gamma   90.00
#
_symmetry.space_group_name_H-M   'P 1'
#
loop_
_entity.id
_entity.type
_entity.pdbx_description
1 polymer ?
#
loop_
_entity_poly.entity_id
_entity_poly.type
_entity_poly.pdbx_seq_one_letter_code
_entity_poly.pdbx_strand_id
1 'polypeptide(L)' 'MSSVGACVDNAVVERFFGSLKHEWLLNVIHLTRDTMKEDVEAYIRYYNHDRLHTANGNLSPINFEKSQLKVSNMT' A
#
# COMPACT_ATOMS: atom_id res chain seq x y z
N MET A 1 -4.14 -26.23 -16.00
CA MET A 1 -3.70 -26.42 -14.60
C MET A 1 -3.72 -25.06 -13.92
N SER A 2 -4.81 -24.72 -13.22
CA SER A 2 -4.87 -23.55 -12.34
C SER A 2 -4.54 -24.00 -10.93
N SER A 3 -3.47 -23.45 -10.33
CA SER A 3 -3.01 -23.81 -8.99
C SER A 3 -3.57 -22.83 -7.95
N VAL A 4 -3.94 -23.35 -6.78
CA VAL A 4 -4.13 -22.56 -5.56
C VAL A 4 -2.85 -21.75 -5.32
N GLY A 5 -2.98 -20.43 -5.21
CA GLY A 5 -1.87 -19.49 -5.03
C GLY A 5 -1.24 -19.04 -6.34
N ALA A 6 -1.95 -18.18 -7.09
CA ALA A 6 -1.29 -17.36 -8.09
C ALA A 6 -0.26 -16.49 -7.36
N CYS A 7 1.04 -16.71 -7.61
CA CYS A 7 2.15 -15.99 -6.99
C CYS A 7 2.04 -14.45 -7.07
N VAL A 8 1.24 -13.96 -8.03
CA VAL A 8 0.96 -12.54 -8.23
C VAL A 8 0.05 -11.96 -7.12
N ASP A 9 -0.90 -12.74 -6.60
CA ASP A 9 -1.82 -12.29 -5.53
C ASP A 9 -1.06 -12.05 -4.21
N ASN A 10 -0.14 -12.94 -3.87
CA ASN A 10 0.63 -12.81 -2.64
C ASN A 10 1.71 -11.72 -2.74
N ALA A 11 2.35 -11.57 -3.91
CA ALA A 11 3.46 -10.63 -4.08
C ALA A 11 3.10 -9.16 -3.77
N VAL A 12 1.89 -8.72 -4.12
CA VAL A 12 1.42 -7.36 -3.83
C VAL A 12 1.26 -7.14 -2.33
N VAL A 13 0.67 -8.12 -1.66
CA VAL A 13 0.41 -8.11 -0.21
C VAL A 13 1.74 -8.20 0.57
N GLU A 14 2.65 -9.07 0.13
CA GLU A 14 3.98 -9.21 0.71
C GLU A 14 4.79 -7.92 0.62
N ARG A 15 4.73 -7.25 -0.53
CA ARG A 15 5.40 -5.96 -0.72
C ARG A 15 4.84 -4.90 0.23
N PHE A 16 3.51 -4.82 0.37
CA PHE A 16 2.87 -3.89 1.30
C PHE A 16 3.35 -4.12 2.74
N PHE A 17 3.26 -5.36 3.24
CA PHE A 17 3.65 -5.68 4.62
C PHE A 17 5.15 -5.58 4.85
N GLY A 18 5.97 -5.89 3.84
CA GLY A 18 7.42 -5.70 3.88
C GLY A 18 7.77 -4.23 4.11
N SER A 19 7.14 -3.34 3.34
CA SER A 19 7.29 -1.89 3.48
C SER A 19 6.81 -1.37 4.84
N LEU A 20 5.59 -1.73 5.27
CA LEU A 20 5.05 -1.31 6.58
C LEU A 20 5.99 -1.66 7.74
N LYS A 21 6.53 -2.88 7.74
CA LYS A 21 7.44 -3.34 8.79
C LYS A 21 8.74 -2.55 8.79
N HIS A 22 9.41 -2.42 7.65
CA HIS A 22 10.75 -1.82 7.58
C HIS A 22 10.76 -0.30 7.64
N GLU A 23 9.75 0.35 7.06
CA GLU A 23 9.72 1.80 6.95
C GLU A 23 9.12 2.46 8.21
N TRP A 24 8.19 1.78 8.89
CA TRP A 24 7.47 2.37 10.03
C TRP A 24 7.62 1.56 11.32
N LEU A 25 7.15 0.30 11.33
CA LEU A 25 6.98 -0.43 12.59
C LEU A 25 8.31 -0.78 13.27
N LEU A 26 9.37 -1.09 12.50
CA LEU A 26 10.68 -1.39 13.08
C LEU A 26 11.42 -0.14 13.60
N ASN A 27 10.99 1.06 13.21
CA ASN A 27 11.61 2.31 13.62
C ASN A 27 10.97 2.93 14.87
N VAL A 28 9.90 2.32 15.40
CA VAL A 28 9.12 2.84 16.54
C VAL A 28 8.99 1.75 17.61
N ILE A 29 9.12 2.12 18.88
CA ILE A 29 8.85 1.21 20.00
C ILE A 29 7.37 1.30 20.37
N HIS A 30 6.61 0.23 20.14
CA HIS A 30 5.21 0.15 20.55
C HIS A 30 5.09 -0.45 21.96
N LEU A 31 4.62 0.35 22.91
CA LEU A 31 4.35 -0.12 24.28
C LEU A 31 3.04 -0.88 24.38
N THR A 32 2.08 -0.60 23.50
CA THR A 32 0.76 -1.22 23.52
C THR A 32 0.30 -1.64 22.12
N ARG A 33 -0.64 -2.58 22.08
CA ARG A 33 -1.32 -2.98 20.84
C ARG A 33 -2.13 -1.82 20.24
N ASP A 34 -2.65 -0.93 21.07
CA ASP A 34 -3.48 0.19 20.63
C ASP A 34 -2.63 1.20 19.84
N THR A 35 -1.48 1.59 20.39
CA THR A 35 -0.50 2.45 19.70
C THR A 35 -0.01 1.84 18.37
N MET A 36 0.15 0.51 18.32
CA MET A 36 0.53 -0.17 17.09
C MET A 36 -0.60 -0.15 16.04
N LYS A 37 -1.87 -0.23 16.47
CA LYS A 37 -3.01 -0.10 15.56
C LYS A 37 -3.08 1.31 14.97
N GLU A 38 -2.94 2.34 15.79
CA GLU A 38 -2.95 3.73 15.33
C GLU A 38 -1.86 3.99 14.29
N ASP A 39 -0.66 3.46 14.52
CA ASP A 39 0.44 3.53 13.56
C ASP A 39 0.15 2.79 12.24
N VAL A 40 -0.44 1.60 12.32
CA VAL A 40 -0.84 0.85 11.12
C VAL A 40 -1.90 1.63 10.33
N GLU A 41 -2.89 2.21 10.99
CA GLU A 41 -3.90 3.06 10.34
C GLU A 41 -3.29 4.31 9.70
N ALA A 42 -2.36 4.97 10.41
CA ALA A 42 -1.63 6.12 9.89
C ALA A 42 -0.80 5.74 8.65
N TYR A 43 -0.11 4.60 8.70
CA TYR A 43 0.66 4.09 7.57
C TYR A 43 -0.24 3.76 6.37
N ILE A 44 -1.40 3.13 6.58
CA ILE A 44 -2.35 2.84 5.49
C ILE A 44 -2.82 4.13 4.81
N ARG A 45 -3.14 5.17 5.60
CA ARG A 45 -3.51 6.48 5.04
C ARG A 45 -2.36 7.06 4.21
N TYR A 46 -1.16 7.11 4.76
CA TYR A 46 0.04 7.56 4.05
C TYR A 46 0.29 6.78 2.76
N TYR A 47 0.25 5.44 2.82
CA TYR A 47 0.49 4.57 1.68
C TYR A 47 -0.48 4.86 0.53
N ASN A 48 -1.76 5.05 0.83
CA ASN A 48 -2.79 5.24 -0.19
C ASN A 48 -2.88 6.67 -0.74
N HIS A 49 -2.62 7.68 0.11
CA HIS A 49 -2.84 9.08 -0.24
C HIS A 49 -1.56 9.81 -0.68
N ASP A 50 -0.43 9.50 -0.05
CA ASP A 50 0.78 10.34 -0.12
C ASP A 50 1.99 9.60 -0.71
N ARG A 51 2.11 8.29 -0.47
CA ARG A 51 3.26 7.50 -0.93
C ARG A 51 3.33 7.48 -2.46
N LEU A 52 4.43 7.97 -3.01
CA LEU A 52 4.66 7.93 -4.46
C LEU A 52 5.20 6.57 -4.89
N HIS A 53 4.59 6.01 -5.94
CA HIS A 53 5.04 4.76 -6.54
C HIS A 53 5.59 5.03 -7.95
N THR A 54 6.85 4.68 -8.19
CA THR A 54 7.49 4.82 -9.50
C THR A 54 6.74 4.04 -10.59
N ALA A 55 6.20 2.87 -10.24
CA ALA A 55 5.35 2.07 -11.13
C ALA A 55 4.04 2.79 -11.53
N ASN A 56 3.57 3.75 -10.73
CA ASN A 56 2.37 4.53 -10.98
C ASN A 56 2.69 5.89 -11.61
N GLY A 57 3.89 6.08 -12.16
CA GLY A 57 4.33 7.38 -12.69
C GLY A 57 4.57 8.43 -11.60
N ASN A 58 5.06 8.01 -10.42
CA ASN A 58 5.25 8.84 -9.23
C ASN A 58 3.96 9.45 -8.68
N LEU A 59 2.84 8.73 -8.84
CA LEU A 59 1.57 9.06 -8.21
C LEU A 59 1.32 8.16 -7.00
N SER A 60 0.53 8.67 -6.05
CA SER A 60 -0.04 7.83 -4.99
C SER A 60 -1.12 6.90 -5.55
N PRO A 61 -1.39 5.76 -4.87
CA PRO A 61 -2.36 4.78 -5.36
C PRO A 61 -3.72 5.40 -5.70
N ILE A 62 -4.26 6.26 -4.84
CA ILE A 62 -5.54 6.94 -5.08
C ILE A 62 -5.47 7.90 -6.27
N ASN A 63 -4.36 8.64 -6.42
CA ASN A 63 -4.21 9.56 -7.55
C ASN A 63 -4.03 8.82 -8.88
N PHE A 64 -3.38 7.66 -8.85
CA PHE A 64 -3.28 6.76 -9.99
C PHE A 64 -4.66 6.22 -10.38
N GLU A 65 -5.45 5.68 -9.45
CA GLU A 65 -6.82 5.23 -9.75
C GLU A 65 -7.69 6.35 -10.32
N LYS A 66 -7.63 7.55 -9.73
CA LYS A 66 -8.36 8.73 -10.24
C LYS A 66 -7.93 9.13 -11.64
N SER A 67 -6.66 8.96 -12.02
CA SER A 67 -6.21 9.27 -13.38
C SER A 67 -6.73 8.24 -14.39
N GLN A 68 -6.78 6.96 -14.02
CA GLN A 68 -7.34 5.90 -14.87
C GLN A 68 -8.85 6.07 -15.09
N LEU A 69 -9.61 6.43 -14.05
CA LEU A 69 -11.06 6.67 -14.15
C LEU A 69 -11.43 7.84 -15.08
N LYS A 70 -10.58 8.88 -15.14
CA LYS A 70 -10.78 9.99 -16.08
C LYS A 70 -10.62 9.55 -17.53
N VAL A 71 -9.67 8.66 -17.80
CA VAL A 71 -9.42 8.14 -19.15
C VAL A 71 -10.55 7.23 -19.60
N SER A 72 -11.08 6.37 -18.71
CA SER A 72 -12.21 5.49 -19.05
C SER A 72 -13.52 6.24 -19.34
N ASN A 73 -13.76 7.38 -18.69
CA ASN A 73 -14.95 8.20 -18.91
C ASN A 73 -14.84 9.16 -20.12
N MET A 74 -13.69 9.19 -20.80
CA MET A 74 -13.45 9.98 -22.02
C MET A 74 -13.53 9.13 -23.31
N THR A 75 -13.90 7.85 -23.21
CA THR A 75 -14.08 6.92 -24.35
C THR A 75 -15.55 6.55 -24.46
#